data_AF-A0A7G7U8L4-F1
#
_entry.id   AF-A0A7G7U8L4-F1
#
_cell.length_a   1.000
_cell.length_b   1.000
_cell.length_c   1.000
_cell.angle_alpha   90.00
_cell.angle_beta   90.00
_cell.angle_gamma   90.00
#
_symmetry.space_group_name_H-M   'P 1'
#
loop_
_entity.id
_entity.type
_entity.pdbx_description
1 polymer ?
#
loop_
_entity_poly.entity_id
_entity_poly.type
_entity_poly.pdbx_seq_one_letter_code
_entity_poly.pdbx_strand_id
1 'polypeptide(L)' 'MTKSNQNVHVLADETLGGIKREYVEVKRKAKIGEKVIIVDADVQDEEPYDNGDIFKVKKKVRAF' A
#
# COMPACT_ATOMS: atom_id res chain seq x y z
N MET A 1 4.64 0.71 26.33
CA MET A 1 3.32 0.22 25.85
C MET A 1 3.12 0.71 24.42
N THR A 2 3.40 -0.12 23.42
CA THR A 2 3.45 0.30 22.01
C THR A 2 2.05 0.27 21.38
N LYS A 3 1.68 1.39 20.74
CA LYS A 3 0.34 1.72 20.24
C LYS A 3 -0.21 0.67 19.26
N SER A 4 -1.41 0.17 19.56
CA SER A 4 -2.27 -0.70 18.77
C SER A 4 -2.91 0.06 17.60
N ASN A 5 -2.15 0.33 16.52
CA ASN A 5 -2.76 0.65 15.23
C ASN A 5 -3.27 -0.67 14.63
N GLN A 6 -4.38 -1.20 15.15
CA GLN A 6 -5.01 -2.42 14.62
C GLN A 6 -6.22 -2.04 13.80
N ASN A 7 -5.98 -1.46 12.63
CA ASN A 7 -7.03 -1.44 11.60
C ASN A 7 -7.08 -2.86 11.03
N VAL A 8 -8.16 -3.58 11.31
CA VAL A 8 -8.35 -4.97 10.86
C VAL A 8 -9.36 -4.95 9.72
N HIS A 9 -8.94 -5.40 8.54
CA HIS A 9 -9.82 -5.55 7.38
C HIS A 9 -10.16 -7.01 7.18
N VAL A 10 -11.43 -7.27 6.87
CA VAL A 10 -11.90 -8.61 6.48
C VAL A 10 -12.11 -8.61 4.98
N LEU A 11 -11.23 -9.28 4.25
CA LEU A 11 -11.28 -9.38 2.79
C LEU A 11 -11.50 -10.84 2.36
N ALA A 12 -12.16 -11.05 1.22
CA ALA A 12 -12.30 -12.37 0.61
C ALA A 12 -11.00 -12.75 -0.11
N ASP A 13 -10.51 -13.96 0.16
CA ASP A 13 -9.36 -14.54 -0.55
C ASP A 13 -9.87 -15.41 -1.70
N GLU A 14 -9.99 -14.79 -2.89
CA GLU A 14 -10.49 -15.46 -4.10
C GLU A 14 -9.61 -16.65 -4.53
N THR A 15 -8.33 -16.68 -4.13
CA THR A 15 -7.44 -17.82 -4.43
C THR A 15 -7.79 -19.06 -3.61
N LEU A 16 -8.58 -18.90 -2.54
CA LEU A 16 -9.04 -19.96 -1.64
C LEU A 16 -10.57 -20.08 -1.65
N GLY A 17 -11.22 -19.72 -2.76
CA GLY A 17 -12.68 -19.85 -2.90
C GLY A 17 -13.47 -18.82 -2.10
N GLY A 18 -12.92 -17.62 -1.90
CA GLY A 18 -13.63 -16.48 -1.32
C GLY A 18 -13.76 -16.52 0.20
N ILE A 19 -12.95 -17.33 0.89
CA ILE A 19 -12.95 -17.34 2.36
C ILE A 19 -12.56 -15.98 2.92
N LYS A 20 -13.20 -15.57 4.01
CA LYS A 20 -12.91 -14.30 4.68
C LYS A 20 -11.63 -14.44 5.50
N ARG A 21 -10.66 -13.54 5.29
CA ARG A 21 -9.42 -13.44 6.07
C ARG A 21 -9.31 -12.10 6.76
N GLU A 22 -8.78 -12.13 7.98
CA GLU A 22 -8.43 -10.94 8.74
C GLU A 22 -7.03 -10.47 8.38
N TYR A 23 -6.91 -9.23 7.91
CA TYR A 23 -5.66 -8.57 7.60
C TYR A 23 -5.47 -7.43 8.59
N VAL A 24 -4.32 -7.43 9.27
CA VAL A 24 -3.92 -6.32 10.13
C VAL A 24 -3.08 -5.35 9.31
N GLU A 25 -3.51 -4.09 9.25
CA GLU A 25 -2.67 -3.05 8.66
C GLU A 25 -1.44 -2.81 9.52
N VAL A 26 -0.26 -2.99 8.93
CA VAL A 26 1.01 -2.74 9.61
C VAL A 26 1.71 -1.57 8.93
N LYS A 27 1.96 -0.50 9.69
CA LYS A 27 2.83 0.59 9.22
C LYS A 27 4.26 0.08 9.09
N ARG A 28 4.72 -0.12 7.85
CA ARG A 28 6.09 -0.49 7.52
C ARG A 28 6.58 0.28 6.30
N LYS A 29 7.90 0.42 6.16
CA LYS A 29 8.50 0.95 4.93
C LYS A 29 8.41 -0.11 3.82
N ALA A 30 8.07 0.32 2.61
CA ALA A 30 8.09 -0.54 1.44
C ALA A 30 9.54 -0.81 0.99
N LYS A 31 9.79 -1.99 0.43
CA LYS A 31 11.08 -2.38 -0.15
C LYS A 31 11.10 -2.08 -1.65
N ILE A 32 12.29 -1.80 -2.18
CA ILE A 32 12.49 -1.63 -3.62
C ILE A 32 12.00 -2.89 -4.34
N GLY A 33 11.19 -2.70 -5.38
CA GLY A 33 10.62 -3.77 -6.17
C GLY A 33 9.22 -4.22 -5.75
N GLU A 34 8.74 -3.85 -4.56
CA GLU A 34 7.35 -4.09 -4.15
C GLU A 34 6.37 -3.29 -5.01
N LYS A 35 5.19 -3.85 -5.28
CA LYS A 35 4.05 -3.13 -5.85
C LYS A 35 3.27 -2.48 -4.72
N VAL A 36 2.85 -1.24 -4.92
CA VAL A 36 2.00 -0.46 -4.00
C VAL A 36 0.79 0.07 -4.76
N ILE A 37 -0.34 0.21 -4.07
CA ILE A 37 -1.54 0.87 -4.58
C ILE A 37 -1.72 2.19 -3.82
N ILE A 38 -2.07 3.26 -4.52
CA ILE A 38 -2.39 4.54 -3.88
C ILE A 38 -3.83 4.48 -3.37
N VAL A 39 -4.02 4.83 -2.10
CA VAL A 39 -5.34 4.85 -1.43
C VAL A 39 -5.71 6.20 -0.83
N ASP A 40 -4.75 7.14 -0.84
CA ASP A 40 -4.91 8.50 -0.32
C ASP A 40 -4.01 9.44 -1.15
N ALA A 41 -4.43 9.69 -2.39
CA ALA A 41 -3.68 10.51 -3.33
C ALA A 41 -3.65 11.99 -2.88
N ASP A 42 -2.44 12.54 -2.70
CA ASP A 42 -2.23 13.97 -2.46
C ASP A 42 -1.69 14.61 -3.74
N VAL A 43 -2.59 15.34 -4.40
CA VAL A 43 -2.46 15.78 -5.78
C VAL A 43 -1.83 17.18 -5.84
N GLN A 44 -0.57 17.28 -5.43
CA GLN A 44 0.23 18.53 -5.54
C GLN A 44 1.39 18.42 -6.55
N ASP A 45 1.46 17.34 -7.33
CA ASP A 45 2.54 17.10 -8.30
C ASP A 45 2.14 17.50 -9.74
N GLU A 46 3.13 17.82 -10.58
CA GLU A 46 2.91 18.20 -11.99
C GLU A 46 2.30 17.04 -12.81
N GLU A 47 2.63 15.80 -12.44
CA GLU A 47 1.98 14.58 -12.90
C GLU A 47 1.19 13.95 -11.74
N PRO A 48 -0.13 14.24 -11.65
CA PRO A 48 -0.96 13.71 -10.58
C PRO A 48 -1.11 12.19 -10.70
N TYR A 49 -1.28 11.54 -9.55
CA TYR A 49 -1.63 10.13 -9.44
C TYR A 49 -2.99 10.01 -8.74
N ASP A 50 -3.73 8.95 -9.03
CA ASP A 50 -5.09 8.74 -8.54
C ASP A 50 -5.17 7.58 -7.54
N ASN A 51 -6.23 7.59 -6.72
CA ASN A 51 -6.58 6.43 -5.91
C ASN A 51 -6.87 5.23 -6.82
N GLY A 52 -6.21 4.11 -6.54
CA GLY A 52 -6.26 2.90 -7.36
C GLY A 52 -5.02 2.70 -8.24
N ASP A 53 -4.20 3.73 -8.45
CA ASP A 53 -2.98 3.59 -9.23
C ASP A 53 -1.98 2.64 -8.56
N ILE A 54 -1.33 1.82 -9.40
CA ILE A 54 -0.38 0.79 -8.95
C ILE A 54 1.02 1.16 -9.40
N PHE A 55 1.91 1.39 -8.43
CA PHE A 55 3.32 1.73 -8.67
C PHE A 55 4.27 0.63 -8.20
N LYS A 56 5.51 0.67 -8.72
CA LYS A 56 6.63 -0.15 -8.25
C LYS A 56 7.64 0.73 -7.52
N VAL A 57 7.98 0.37 -6.29
CA VAL A 57 8.95 1.12 -5.48
C VAL A 57 10.32 1.10 -6.15
N LYS A 58 10.85 2.28 -6.48
CA LYS A 58 12.20 2.47 -7.04
C LYS A 58 13.05 3.31 -6.10
N LYS A 59 14.37 3.11 -6.15
CA LYS A 59 15.32 4.00 -5.48
C LYS A 59 15.38 5.32 -6.26
N LYS A 60 15.15 6.45 -5.59
CA LYS A 60 15.45 7.76 -6.18
C LYS A 60 16.96 7.85 -6.39
N VAL A 61 17.40 7.89 -7.64
CA VAL A 61 18.78 8.19 -8.00
C VAL A 61 18.86 9.70 -8.20
N ARG A 62 19.70 10.39 -7.43
CA ARG A 62 19.97 11.80 -7.67
C ARG A 62 20.97 11.87 -8.81
N ALA A 63 20.57 12.44 -9.95
CA ALA A 63 21.54 12.82 -10.97
C ALA A 63 22.41 13.96 -10.41
N PHE A 64 23.72 13.86 -10.62
CA PHE A 64 24.70 14.89 -10.25
C PHE A 64 24.69 16.02 -11.28
#